data_AF-A0A377D2A9-F1
#
_entry.id   AF-A0A377D2A9-F1
#
_cell.length_a   1.000
_cell.length_b   1.000
_cell.length_c   1.000
_cell.angle_alpha   90.00
_cell.angle_beta   90.00
_cell.angle_gamma   90.00
#
_symmetry.space_group_name_H-M   'P 1'
#
loop_
_entity.id
_entity.type
_entity.pdbx_description
1 polymer ?
#
loop_
_entity_poly.entity_id
_entity_poly.type
_entity_poly.pdbx_seq_one_letter_code
_entity_poly.pdbx_strand_id
1 'polypeptide(L)'
;MSLDINQIALHQLIKRDEQNLELVLRDSLLEPTETVVEMVAELHRAYSAKNKAYGLFSEESELAQTLRLQRQGEEDFLAFSRAATGRLA
;
A
#
# COMPACT_ATOMS: atom_id res chain seq x y z
N MET A 1 -20.00 -0.72 -7.78
CA MET A 1 -19.46 -1.44 -6.60
C MET A 1 -19.12 -0.40 -5.55
N SER A 2 -19.61 -0.57 -4.32
CA SER A 2 -19.16 0.25 -3.17
C SER A 2 -17.81 -0.26 -2.71
N LEU A 3 -16.83 0.64 -2.55
CA LEU A 3 -15.56 0.32 -1.92
C LEU A 3 -15.73 0.51 -0.41
N ASP A 4 -15.30 -0.47 0.37
CA ASP A 4 -15.21 -0.38 1.81
C ASP A 4 -13.72 -0.30 2.19
N ILE A 5 -13.33 0.77 2.88
CA ILE A 5 -11.93 1.04 3.23
C ILE A 5 -11.75 0.71 4.70
N ASN A 6 -11.09 -0.42 4.97
CA ASN A 6 -10.80 -0.83 6.34
C ASN A 6 -9.62 -0.03 6.93
N GLN A 7 -8.50 0.00 6.20
CA GLN A 7 -7.27 0.68 6.64
C GLN A 7 -6.54 1.28 5.45
N ILE A 8 -5.95 2.46 5.64
CA ILE A 8 -5.17 3.14 4.61
C ILE A 8 -3.94 3.83 5.19
N ALA A 9 -2.81 3.64 4.51
CA ALA A 9 -1.58 4.39 4.73
C ALA A 9 -1.07 4.92 3.39
N LEU A 10 -0.62 6.17 3.38
CA LEU A 10 -0.02 6.80 2.20
C LEU A 10 1.43 7.16 2.50
N HIS A 11 2.35 6.35 1.96
CA HIS A 11 3.79 6.57 2.01
C HIS A 11 4.25 7.33 0.76
N GLN A 12 5.29 8.15 0.87
CA GLN A 12 5.86 8.86 -0.27
C GLN A 12 7.13 8.17 -0.74
N LEU A 13 7.23 7.95 -2.05
CA LEU A 13 8.44 7.49 -2.71
C LEU A 13 8.98 8.65 -3.53
N ILE A 14 10.17 9.13 -3.21
CA ILE A 14 10.82 10.26 -3.86
C ILE A 14 12.01 9.72 -4.66
N LYS A 15 11.84 9.59 -5.97
CA LYS A 15 12.93 9.23 -6.88
C LYS A 15 13.80 10.47 -7.12
N ARG A 16 15.00 10.51 -6.54
CA ARG A 16 15.95 11.63 -6.70
C ARG A 16 16.70 11.53 -8.02
N ASP A 17 17.17 10.34 -8.37
CA ASP A 17 17.83 10.00 -9.63
C ASP A 17 17.60 8.52 -9.99
N GLU A 18 18.39 7.95 -10.92
CA GLU A 18 18.24 6.56 -11.35
C GLU A 18 18.54 5.53 -10.25
N GLN A 19 19.33 5.90 -9.23
CA GLN A 19 19.82 4.99 -8.19
C GLN A 19 19.30 5.34 -6.80
N ASN A 20 18.82 6.57 -6.58
CA ASN A 20 18.39 7.05 -5.27
C ASN A 20 16.86 7.14 -5.16
N LEU A 21 16.30 6.26 -4.32
CA LEU A 21 14.91 6.30 -3.88
C LEU A 21 14.84 6.65 -2.39
N GLU A 22 14.27 7.80 -2.07
CA GLU A 22 14.01 8.23 -0.69
C GLU A 22 12.57 7.87 -0.30
N LEU A 23 12.40 7.33 0.91
CA LEU A 23 11.09 6.92 1.43
C LEU A 23 10.66 7.82 2.59
N VAL A 24 9.47 8.40 2.48
CA VAL A 24 8.81 9.08 3.60
C VAL A 24 7.65 8.20 4.08
N LEU A 25 7.91 7.46 5.17
CA LEU A 25 6.95 6.50 5.71
C LEU A 25 6.11 7.14 6.82
N ARG A 26 4.80 7.23 6.61
CA ARG A 26 3.84 7.58 7.66
C ARG A 26 3.97 6.73 8.92
N ASP A 27 3.73 7.39 10.04
CA ASP A 27 3.70 6.89 11.42
C ASP A 27 2.27 6.66 11.95
N SER A 28 1.25 7.01 11.17
CA SER A 28 -0.16 6.75 11.47
C SER A 28 -0.96 6.33 10.24
N LEU A 29 -2.10 5.70 10.46
CA LEU A 29 -3.12 5.49 9.42
C LEU A 29 -3.79 6.82 9.05
N LEU A 30 -4.35 6.87 7.85
CA LEU A 30 -5.29 7.92 7.46
C LEU A 30 -6.67 7.57 8.01
N GLU A 31 -7.33 8.55 8.63
CA GLU A 31 -8.75 8.43 8.95
C GLU A 31 -9.57 8.37 7.65
N PRO A 32 -10.67 7.60 7.61
CA PRO A 32 -11.53 7.48 6.44
C PRO A 32 -12.43 8.71 6.27
N THR A 33 -11.83 9.88 6.17
CA THR A 33 -12.54 11.12 5.86
C THR A 33 -13.08 11.06 4.43
N GLU A 34 -14.09 11.89 4.13
CA GLU A 34 -14.71 11.97 2.80
C GLU A 34 -13.66 12.12 1.68
N THR A 35 -12.68 13.02 1.87
CA THR A 35 -11.58 13.23 0.93
C THR A 35 -10.71 11.98 0.71
N VAL A 36 -10.45 11.21 1.77
CA VAL A 36 -9.65 9.97 1.67
C VAL A 36 -10.43 8.90 0.90
N VAL A 37 -11.74 8.78 1.19
CA VAL A 37 -12.63 7.84 0.48
C VAL A 37 -12.73 8.18 -1.00
N GLU A 38 -12.94 9.46 -1.33
CA GLU A 38 -12.98 9.95 -2.72
C GLU A 38 -11.68 9.68 -3.46
N MET A 39 -10.52 9.94 -2.83
CA MET A 39 -9.21 9.67 -3.41
C MET A 39 -9.06 8.19 -3.77
N VAL A 40 -9.41 7.28 -2.86
CA VAL A 40 -9.32 5.83 -3.11
C VAL A 40 -10.30 5.38 -4.19
N ALA A 41 -11.51 5.93 -4.21
CA ALA A 41 -12.50 5.64 -5.24
C ALA A 41 -12.00 6.05 -6.64
N GLU A 42 -11.38 7.23 -6.77
CA GLU A 42 -10.79 7.68 -8.02
C GLU A 42 -9.58 6.84 -8.43
N LEU A 43 -8.71 6.45 -7.50
CA LEU A 43 -7.61 5.51 -7.79
C LEU A 43 -8.14 4.17 -8.32
N HIS A 44 -9.12 3.58 -7.63
CA HIS A 44 -9.75 2.34 -8.08
C HIS A 44 -10.40 2.51 -9.46
N ARG A 45 -11.11 3.60 -9.71
CA ARG A 45 -11.71 3.89 -11.01
C ARG A 45 -10.65 4.01 -12.11
N ALA A 46 -9.55 4.70 -11.85
CA ALA A 46 -8.48 4.93 -12.83
C ALA A 46 -7.67 3.67 -13.15
N TYR A 47 -7.56 2.73 -12.20
CA TYR A 47 -6.66 1.57 -12.30
C TYR A 47 -7.35 0.21 -12.37
N SER A 48 -8.65 0.09 -12.03
CA SER A 48 -9.39 -1.18 -12.04
C SER A 48 -9.39 -1.89 -13.40
N ALA A 49 -9.34 -1.14 -14.50
CA ALA A 49 -9.28 -1.69 -15.85
C ALA A 49 -7.84 -1.86 -16.40
N LYS A 50 -6.81 -1.55 -15.60
CA LYS A 50 -5.40 -1.53 -16.06
C LYS A 50 -4.58 -2.59 -15.35
N ASN A 51 -4.18 -3.63 -16.08
CA ASN A 51 -3.27 -4.68 -15.59
C ASN A 51 -1.90 -4.16 -15.11
N LYS A 52 -1.50 -2.95 -15.51
CA LYS A 52 -0.19 -2.36 -15.18
C LYS A 52 -0.09 -1.81 -13.75
N ALA A 53 -1.18 -1.75 -13.00
CA ALA A 53 -1.20 -1.21 -11.64
C ALA A 53 -1.14 -2.28 -10.55
N TYR A 54 -1.22 -3.57 -10.94
CA TYR A 54 -1.21 -4.68 -10.01
C TYR A 54 0.13 -5.42 -10.11
N GLY A 55 0.84 -5.50 -8.99
CA GLY A 55 1.99 -6.39 -8.83
C GLY A 55 1.53 -7.75 -8.34
N LEU A 56 2.01 -8.82 -8.96
CA LEU A 56 1.90 -10.17 -8.42
C LEU A 56 3.21 -10.49 -7.69
N PHE A 57 3.10 -11.00 -6.46
CA PHE A 57 4.25 -11.48 -5.72
C PHE A 57 4.47 -12.97 -6.04
N SER A 58 5.72 -13.43 -6.00
CA SER A 58 5.97 -14.87 -5.99
C SER A 58 5.42 -15.47 -4.69
N GLU A 59 4.88 -16.68 -4.76
CA GLU A 59 4.26 -17.33 -3.58
C GLU A 59 5.25 -17.57 -2.44
N GLU A 60 6.54 -17.70 -2.78
CA GLU A 60 7.65 -17.90 -1.85
C GLU A 60 8.23 -16.58 -1.33
N SER A 61 7.73 -15.42 -1.79
CA SER A 61 8.25 -14.14 -1.31
C SER A 61 7.89 -13.90 0.15
N GLU A 62 8.85 -13.35 0.89
CA GLU A 62 8.65 -12.87 2.26
C GLU A 62 7.51 -11.84 2.35
N LEU A 63 7.32 -11.04 1.29
CA LEU A 63 6.20 -10.11 1.18
C LEU A 63 4.84 -10.82 1.10
N ALA A 64 4.75 -11.94 0.36
CA ALA A 64 3.53 -12.74 0.32
C ALA A 64 3.24 -13.40 1.68
N GLN A 65 4.27 -13.84 2.41
CA GLN A 65 4.11 -14.38 3.76
C GLN A 65 3.61 -13.33 4.75
N THR A 66 4.29 -12.18 4.82
CA THR A 66 3.89 -11.06 5.71
C THR A 66 2.48 -10.56 5.39
N LEU A 67 2.11 -10.45 4.11
CA LEU A 67 0.73 -10.13 3.71
C LEU A 67 -0.30 -11.16 4.21
N ARG A 68 0.04 -12.46 4.19
CA ARG A 68 -0.86 -13.51 4.72
C ARG A 68 -1.06 -13.36 6.23
N LEU A 69 0.01 -13.12 6.98
CA LEU A 69 -0.04 -12.90 8.44
C LEU A 69 -0.85 -11.65 8.77
N GLN A 70 -0.64 -10.55 8.04
CA GLN A 70 -1.42 -9.32 8.19
C GLN A 70 -2.92 -9.57 7.93
N ARG A 71 -3.28 -10.32 6.88
CA ARG A 71 -4.67 -10.68 6.60
C ARG A 71 -5.29 -11.63 7.62
N GLN A 72 -4.48 -12.38 8.35
CA GLN A 72 -4.92 -13.23 9.48
C GLN A 72 -5.06 -12.42 10.79
N GLY A 73 -4.65 -11.15 10.80
CA GLY A 73 -4.65 -10.30 11.99
C GLY A 73 -3.45 -10.55 12.92
N GLU A 74 -2.45 -11.30 12.45
CA GLU A 74 -1.22 -11.60 13.21
C GLU A 74 -0.16 -10.51 13.06
N GLU A 75 -0.28 -9.65 12.05
CA GLU A 75 0.54 -8.44 11.88
C GLU A 75 -0.32 -7.18 11.81
N ASP A 76 0.18 -6.10 12.41
CA ASP A 76 -0.41 -4.77 12.31
C ASP A 76 -0.26 -4.20 10.89
N PHE A 77 -1.32 -3.59 10.36
CA PHE A 77 -1.34 -3.08 8.98
C PHE A 77 -0.31 -1.98 8.74
N LEU A 78 -0.09 -1.08 9.71
CA LEU A 78 0.85 0.02 9.55
C LEU A 78 2.30 -0.49 9.61
N ALA A 79 2.59 -1.42 10.52
CA ALA A 79 3.88 -2.10 10.56
C ALA A 79 4.16 -2.83 9.24
N PHE A 80 3.18 -3.59 8.74
CA PHE A 80 3.24 -4.27 7.44
C PHE A 80 3.48 -3.28 6.30
N SER A 81 2.71 -2.18 6.20
CA SER A 81 2.79 -1.24 5.09
C SER A 81 4.14 -0.52 5.03
N ARG A 82 4.71 -0.19 6.20
CA ARG A 82 6.05 0.38 6.33
C ARG A 82 7.13 -0.62 5.90
N ALA A 83 7.07 -1.86 6.39
CA ALA A 83 8.03 -2.89 6.02
C ALA A 83 7.99 -3.22 4.52
N ALA A 84 6.78 -3.33 3.95
CA ALA A 84 6.58 -3.57 2.52
C ALA A 84 7.15 -2.42 1.66
N THR A 85 6.92 -1.17 2.06
CA THR A 85 7.44 0.00 1.35
C THR A 85 8.97 0.11 1.48
N GLY A 86 9.51 -0.20 2.66
CA GLY A 86 10.96 -0.21 2.92
C GLY A 86 11.75 -1.14 1.98
N ARG A 87 11.13 -2.23 1.52
CA ARG A 87 11.73 -3.18 0.57
C ARG A 87 11.85 -2.65 -0.87
N LEU A 88 11.30 -1.47 -1.17
CA LEU A 88 11.33 -0.87 -2.51
C LEU A 88 12.54 0.06 -2.75
N ALA A 89 13.22 0.50 -1.69
CA ALA A 89 14.43 1.32 -1.74
C ALA A 89 15.69 0.45 -1.59
#